data_AF-A0A3P7LJD8-F1
#
_entry.id   AF-A0A3P7LJD8-F1
#
_cell.length_a   1.000
_cell.length_b   1.000
_cell.length_c   1.000
_cell.angle_alpha   90.00
_cell.angle_beta   90.00
_cell.angle_gamma   90.00
#
_symmetry.space_group_name_H-M   'P 1'
#
loop_
_entity.id
_entity.type
_entity.pdbx_description
1 polymer ?
#
loop_
_entity_poly.entity_id
_entity_poly.type
_entity_poly.pdbx_seq_one_letter_code
_entity_poly.pdbx_strand_id
1 'polypeptide(L)'
;MAVECIECLLGASTITARCRLFTNLFKNLKASYHCGLRAHAITLFKNFLHDAWLQASQSGLPSLYSGERQLNEDEMCTPFERRYLLPMCKDIFRFPLAECKESLLDQFSWLMAALNFILYVNIRAKNIDASLCDPAVAGLTTDVLQAVNMIDEEDKSCLKSSFINNINTELRQLIDRYSMAEKEHLASPDPKTLAPGAPSLEECRLTLLKLNLFSNTLGRLQEFQLV
;
A
#
# COMPACT_ATOMS: atom_id res chain seq x y z
N MET A 1 -21.88 -8.60 3.13
CA MET A 1 -22.37 -8.91 1.77
C MET A 1 -21.47 -8.38 0.65
N ALA A 2 -21.41 -7.08 0.33
CA ALA A 2 -20.65 -6.62 -0.84
C ALA A 2 -19.13 -6.93 -0.77
N VAL A 3 -18.51 -6.71 0.39
CA VAL A 3 -17.08 -7.02 0.62
C VAL A 3 -16.82 -8.53 0.51
N GLU A 4 -17.64 -9.35 1.16
CA GLU A 4 -17.55 -10.82 1.09
C GLU A 4 -17.71 -11.33 -0.35
N CYS A 5 -18.62 -10.75 -1.14
CA CYS A 5 -18.75 -11.13 -2.56
C CYS A 5 -17.47 -10.84 -3.36
N ILE A 6 -16.79 -9.72 -3.09
CA ILE A 6 -15.50 -9.39 -3.72
C ILE A 6 -14.44 -10.43 -3.32
N GLU A 7 -14.36 -10.75 -2.03
CA GLU A 7 -13.42 -11.75 -1.50
C GLU A 7 -13.68 -13.14 -2.10
N CYS A 8 -14.93 -13.58 -2.15
CA CYS A 8 -15.31 -14.87 -2.75
C CYS A 8 -14.98 -14.91 -4.25
N LEU A 9 -15.29 -13.83 -4.99
CA LEU A 9 -14.98 -13.75 -6.41
C LEU A 9 -13.47 -13.84 -6.66
N LEU A 10 -12.67 -13.08 -5.90
CA LEU A 10 -11.22 -13.13 -6.00
C LEU A 10 -10.69 -14.52 -5.62
N GLY A 11 -11.17 -15.10 -4.52
CA GLY A 11 -10.74 -16.40 -4.02
C GLY A 11 -11.03 -17.57 -4.97
N ALA A 12 -12.16 -17.52 -5.68
CA ALA A 12 -12.55 -18.53 -6.66
C ALA A 12 -11.88 -18.37 -8.04
N SER A 13 -11.21 -17.23 -8.28
CA SER A 13 -10.61 -16.93 -9.58
C SER A 13 -9.20 -17.52 -9.73
N THR A 14 -8.85 -17.86 -10.99
CA THR A 14 -7.48 -18.16 -11.44
C THR A 14 -6.55 -16.98 -11.17
N ILE A 15 -5.24 -17.20 -11.21
CA ILE A 15 -4.25 -16.13 -10.97
C ILE A 15 -4.41 -15.02 -12.01
N THR A 16 -4.53 -15.41 -13.29
CA THR A 16 -4.70 -14.49 -14.41
C THR A 16 -6.01 -13.71 -14.31
N ALA A 17 -7.13 -14.38 -14.02
CA ALA A 17 -8.42 -13.73 -13.82
C ALA A 17 -8.36 -12.78 -12.61
N ARG A 18 -7.69 -13.17 -11.52
CA ARG A 18 -7.53 -12.34 -10.33
C ARG A 18 -6.71 -11.08 -10.61
N CYS A 19 -5.65 -11.15 -11.42
CA CYS A 19 -4.93 -9.97 -11.91
C CYS A 19 -5.87 -9.01 -12.65
N ARG A 20 -6.65 -9.51 -13.62
CA ARG A 20 -7.64 -8.70 -14.36
C ARG A 20 -8.70 -8.07 -13.44
N LEU A 21 -9.21 -8.84 -12.48
CA LEU A 21 -10.18 -8.36 -11.48
C LEU A 21 -9.59 -7.24 -10.62
N PHE A 22 -8.36 -7.38 -10.14
CA PHE A 22 -7.70 -6.32 -9.38
C PHE A 22 -7.49 -5.06 -10.21
N THR A 23 -7.02 -5.16 -11.45
CA THR A 23 -6.89 -3.98 -12.34
C THR A 23 -8.23 -3.25 -12.49
N ASN A 24 -9.32 -3.98 -12.73
CA ASN A 24 -10.65 -3.38 -12.84
C ASN A 24 -11.14 -2.78 -11.53
N LEU A 25 -10.88 -3.46 -10.40
CA LEU A 25 -11.24 -2.96 -9.07
C LEU A 25 -10.55 -1.63 -8.77
N PHE A 26 -9.23 -1.54 -8.94
CA PHE A 26 -8.49 -0.30 -8.66
C PHE A 26 -8.84 0.82 -9.65
N LYS A 27 -9.14 0.50 -10.91
CA LYS A 27 -9.67 1.47 -11.88
C LYS A 27 -10.99 2.07 -11.41
N ASN A 28 -11.92 1.25 -10.93
CA ASN A 28 -13.23 1.72 -10.45
C ASN A 28 -13.11 2.49 -9.13
N LEU A 29 -12.19 2.11 -8.25
CA LEU A 29 -11.92 2.82 -6.98
C LEU A 29 -11.34 4.23 -7.16
N LYS A 30 -10.86 4.59 -8.37
CA LYS A 30 -10.50 5.97 -8.70
C LYS A 30 -11.72 6.85 -8.94
N ALA A 31 -12.77 6.31 -9.56
CA ALA A 31 -13.96 7.07 -9.92
C ALA A 31 -14.88 7.31 -8.71
N SER A 32 -14.98 6.33 -7.82
CA SER A 32 -15.79 6.40 -6.59
C SER A 32 -14.88 6.18 -5.38
N TYR A 33 -14.21 7.25 -4.93
CA TYR A 33 -13.24 7.16 -3.85
C TYR A 33 -13.88 6.69 -2.54
N HIS A 34 -13.31 5.65 -1.93
CA HIS A 34 -13.63 5.21 -0.58
C HIS A 34 -12.37 4.66 0.09
N CYS A 35 -11.84 5.36 1.09
CA CYS A 35 -10.56 5.03 1.73
C CYS A 35 -10.54 3.61 2.34
N GLY A 36 -11.62 3.21 3.02
CA GLY A 36 -11.75 1.87 3.62
C GLY A 36 -11.74 0.72 2.62
N LEU A 37 -12.59 0.78 1.58
CA LEU A 37 -12.63 -0.24 0.52
C LEU A 37 -11.30 -0.32 -0.25
N ARG A 38 -10.65 0.84 -0.49
CA ARG A 38 -9.33 0.88 -1.12
C ARG A 38 -8.25 0.24 -0.25
N ALA A 39 -8.24 0.52 1.05
CA ALA A 39 -7.35 -0.13 2.01
C ALA A 39 -7.53 -1.65 2.03
N HIS A 40 -8.79 -2.09 1.99
CA HIS A 40 -9.14 -3.50 1.95
C HIS A 40 -8.67 -4.16 0.65
N ALA A 41 -8.91 -3.54 -0.52
CA ALA A 41 -8.42 -4.03 -1.81
C ALA A 41 -6.89 -4.17 -1.86
N ILE A 42 -6.15 -3.23 -1.27
CA ILE A 42 -4.69 -3.31 -1.15
C ILE A 42 -4.27 -4.48 -0.27
N THR A 43 -5.00 -4.73 0.82
CA THR A 43 -4.72 -5.85 1.73
C THR A 43 -4.94 -7.19 1.01
N LEU A 44 -6.05 -7.34 0.28
CA LEU A 44 -6.31 -8.52 -0.53
C LEU A 44 -5.25 -8.70 -1.63
N PHE A 45 -4.85 -7.61 -2.29
CA PHE A 45 -3.82 -7.65 -3.32
C PHE A 45 -2.45 -8.08 -2.75
N LYS A 46 -2.08 -7.55 -1.58
CA LYS A 46 -0.86 -7.96 -0.86
C LYS A 46 -0.90 -9.45 -0.52
N ASN A 47 -2.03 -9.96 -0.03
CA ASN A 47 -2.17 -11.38 0.29
C ASN A 47 -2.08 -12.25 -0.98
N PHE A 48 -2.72 -11.84 -2.07
CA PHE A 48 -2.60 -12.53 -3.35
C PHE A 48 -1.15 -12.56 -3.85
N LEU A 49 -0.44 -11.43 -3.79
CA LEU A 49 0.99 -11.38 -4.12
C LEU A 49 1.81 -12.30 -3.21
N HIS A 50 1.52 -12.31 -1.90
CA HIS A 50 2.19 -13.19 -0.94
C HIS A 50 2.03 -14.67 -1.28
N ASP A 51 0.80 -15.13 -1.49
CA ASP A 51 0.48 -16.53 -1.74
C ASP A 51 1.14 -17.02 -3.03
N ALA A 52 1.03 -16.23 -4.09
CA ALA A 52 1.68 -16.54 -5.36
C ALA A 52 3.22 -16.56 -5.19
N TRP A 53 3.79 -15.62 -4.43
CA TRP A 53 5.25 -15.53 -4.26
C TRP A 53 5.75 -16.73 -3.47
N LEU A 54 5.05 -17.10 -2.40
CA LEU A 54 5.36 -18.29 -1.62
C LEU A 54 5.30 -19.56 -2.48
N GLN A 55 4.27 -19.70 -3.31
CA GLN A 55 4.15 -20.82 -4.25
C GLN A 55 5.30 -20.84 -5.26
N ALA A 56 5.69 -19.69 -5.81
CA ALA A 56 6.83 -19.58 -6.72
C ALA A 56 8.13 -20.01 -6.03
N SER A 57 8.35 -19.59 -4.78
CA SER A 57 9.53 -19.94 -4.00
C SER A 57 9.60 -21.43 -3.61
N GLN A 58 8.45 -22.08 -3.38
CA GLN A 58 8.39 -23.47 -2.93
C GLN A 58 8.34 -24.50 -4.06
N SER A 59 7.60 -24.18 -5.13
CA SER A 59 7.30 -25.12 -6.22
C SER A 59 7.87 -24.69 -7.58
N GLY A 60 8.51 -23.53 -7.63
CA GLY A 60 9.04 -22.94 -8.86
C GLY A 60 7.98 -22.24 -9.71
N LEU A 61 8.42 -21.27 -10.50
CA LEU A 61 7.57 -20.54 -11.45
C LEU A 61 6.85 -21.43 -12.47
N PRO A 62 7.47 -22.47 -13.07
CA PRO A 62 6.79 -23.34 -14.02
C PRO A 62 5.53 -24.01 -13.46
N SER A 63 5.50 -24.32 -12.15
CA SER A 63 4.34 -24.90 -11.49
C SER A 63 3.13 -23.97 -11.50
N LEU A 64 3.34 -22.69 -11.18
CA LEU A 64 2.31 -21.64 -11.26
C LEU A 64 1.69 -21.54 -12.67
N TYR A 65 2.53 -21.47 -13.69
CA TYR A 65 2.07 -21.39 -15.08
C TYR A 65 1.37 -22.67 -15.55
N SER A 66 1.81 -23.84 -15.08
CA SER A 66 1.20 -25.12 -15.44
C SER A 66 -0.24 -25.24 -14.92
N GLY A 67 -0.52 -24.74 -13.71
CA GLY A 67 -1.87 -24.70 -13.15
C GLY A 67 -2.80 -23.81 -13.97
N GLU A 68 -2.34 -22.63 -14.40
CA GLU A 68 -3.13 -21.71 -15.23
C GLU A 68 -3.42 -22.29 -16.63
N ARG A 69 -2.47 -23.00 -17.24
CA ARG A 69 -2.68 -23.67 -18.54
C ARG A 69 -3.75 -24.75 -18.46
N GLN A 70 -3.80 -25.51 -17.36
CA GLN A 70 -4.84 -26.52 -17.17
C GLN A 70 -6.24 -25.91 -17.06
N LEU A 71 -6.33 -24.62 -16.73
CA LEU A 71 -7.56 -23.86 -16.63
C LEU A 71 -7.91 -23.09 -17.93
N ASN A 72 -7.20 -23.39 -19.03
CA ASN A 72 -7.39 -22.79 -20.36
C ASN A 72 -7.16 -21.26 -20.42
N GLU A 73 -6.24 -20.72 -19.62
CA GLU A 73 -5.80 -19.33 -19.76
C GLU A 73 -4.74 -19.21 -20.88
N ASP A 74 -5.12 -18.64 -22.02
CA ASP A 74 -4.25 -18.48 -23.20
C ASP A 74 -3.21 -17.37 -23.03
N GLU A 75 -3.56 -16.31 -22.29
CA GLU A 75 -2.70 -15.17 -21.96
C GLU A 75 -2.41 -15.11 -20.46
N MET A 76 -1.57 -16.03 -19.98
CA MET A 76 -1.15 -16.07 -18.58
C MET A 76 -0.57 -14.73 -18.12
N CYS A 77 -1.01 -14.29 -16.94
CA CYS A 77 -0.48 -13.10 -16.28
C CYS A 77 -0.32 -13.35 -14.77
N THR A 78 0.93 -13.36 -14.31
CA THR A 78 1.24 -13.50 -12.87
C THR A 78 1.30 -12.14 -12.17
N PRO A 79 1.09 -12.09 -10.84
CA PRO A 79 1.09 -10.82 -10.11
C PRO A 79 2.47 -10.15 -10.01
N PHE A 80 3.53 -10.80 -10.50
CA PHE A 80 4.91 -10.29 -10.49
C PHE A 80 5.29 -9.59 -11.79
N GLU A 81 4.56 -9.86 -12.87
CA GLU A 81 4.90 -9.32 -14.17
C GLU A 81 4.88 -7.80 -14.15
N ARG A 82 5.99 -7.19 -14.54
CA ARG A 82 6.16 -5.73 -14.52
C ARG A 82 5.04 -5.00 -15.25
N ARG A 83 4.56 -5.54 -16.39
CA ARG A 83 3.43 -4.98 -17.16
C ARG A 83 2.11 -4.89 -16.38
N TYR A 84 1.96 -5.68 -15.32
CA TYR A 84 0.81 -5.68 -14.43
C TYR A 84 1.11 -4.95 -13.11
N LEU A 85 2.19 -5.34 -12.42
CA LEU A 85 2.47 -4.89 -11.07
C LEU A 85 2.86 -3.41 -11.01
N LEU A 86 3.64 -2.91 -11.98
CA LEU A 86 4.06 -1.50 -11.97
C LEU A 86 2.86 -0.54 -12.12
N PRO A 87 1.92 -0.72 -13.08
CA PRO A 87 0.69 0.07 -13.11
C PRO A 87 -0.13 -0.01 -11.82
N MET A 88 -0.24 -1.20 -11.22
CA MET A 88 -0.93 -1.39 -9.95
C MET A 88 -0.26 -0.60 -8.81
N CYS A 89 1.07 -0.65 -8.71
CA CYS A 89 1.82 0.13 -7.72
C CYS A 89 1.67 1.64 -7.94
N LYS A 90 1.70 2.12 -9.19
CA LYS A 90 1.42 3.53 -9.52
C LYS A 90 0.02 3.96 -9.09
N ASP A 91 -0.93 3.05 -9.18
CA ASP A 91 -2.30 3.31 -8.73
C ASP A 91 -2.40 3.31 -7.21
N ILE A 92 -1.68 2.44 -6.51
CA ILE A 92 -1.73 2.32 -5.04
C ILE A 92 -0.92 3.44 -4.35
N PHE A 93 0.29 3.73 -4.83
CA PHE A 93 1.29 4.62 -4.23
C PHE A 93 1.29 6.02 -4.87
N ARG A 94 0.13 6.67 -4.83
CA ARG A 94 -0.03 8.04 -5.29
C ARG A 94 -0.75 8.85 -4.25
N PHE A 95 -0.12 9.88 -3.71
CA PHE A 95 -0.72 10.79 -2.74
C PHE A 95 -0.17 12.20 -2.95
N PRO A 96 -1.00 13.26 -2.97
CA PRO A 96 -2.46 13.24 -2.86
C PRO A 96 -3.13 12.66 -4.12
N LEU A 97 -4.39 12.23 -3.99
CA LEU A 97 -5.24 11.86 -5.12
C LEU A 97 -5.91 13.12 -5.68
N ALA A 98 -5.85 13.32 -6.99
CA ALA A 98 -6.36 14.56 -7.61
C ALA A 98 -7.88 14.71 -7.44
N GLU A 99 -8.58 13.59 -7.35
CA GLU A 99 -10.03 13.48 -7.24
C GLU A 99 -10.52 13.56 -5.79
N CYS A 100 -9.60 13.51 -4.81
CA CYS A 100 -9.92 13.49 -3.38
C CYS A 100 -9.52 14.80 -2.72
N LYS A 101 -10.47 15.47 -2.08
CA LYS A 101 -10.25 16.69 -1.29
C LYS A 101 -10.11 16.42 0.22
N GLU A 102 -10.17 15.15 0.62
CA GLU A 102 -10.12 14.75 2.02
C GLU A 102 -8.69 14.88 2.58
N SER A 103 -8.58 15.09 3.88
CA SER A 103 -7.29 15.23 4.55
C SER A 103 -6.55 13.89 4.63
N LEU A 104 -5.25 13.92 4.94
CA LEU A 104 -4.47 12.72 5.27
C LEU A 104 -5.13 11.83 6.34
N LEU A 105 -5.84 12.42 7.31
CA LEU A 105 -6.51 11.68 8.39
C LEU A 105 -7.74 10.90 7.91
N ASP A 106 -8.50 11.46 6.98
CA ASP A 106 -9.66 10.79 6.37
C ASP A 106 -9.20 9.62 5.48
N GLN A 107 -8.01 9.77 4.90
CA GLN A 107 -7.39 8.79 4.02
C GLN A 107 -6.49 7.78 4.77
N PHE A 108 -6.53 7.80 6.11
CA PHE A 108 -5.64 7.06 6.99
C PHE A 108 -5.57 5.56 6.65
N SER A 109 -6.72 4.90 6.52
CA SER A 109 -6.77 3.44 6.29
C SER A 109 -6.07 3.03 5.00
N TRP A 110 -6.28 3.77 3.92
CA TRP A 110 -5.67 3.48 2.62
C TRP A 110 -4.15 3.68 2.68
N LEU A 111 -3.71 4.84 3.16
CA LEU A 111 -2.30 5.17 3.25
C LEU A 111 -1.55 4.18 4.15
N MET A 112 -2.11 3.79 5.29
CA MET A 112 -1.53 2.77 6.14
C MET A 112 -1.47 1.39 5.47
N ALA A 113 -2.50 0.98 4.73
CA ALA A 113 -2.46 -0.27 3.98
C ALA A 113 -1.37 -0.26 2.90
N ALA A 114 -1.20 0.86 2.19
CA ALA A 114 -0.16 1.06 1.19
C ALA A 114 1.25 1.03 1.81
N LEU A 115 1.49 1.74 2.92
CA LEU A 115 2.78 1.70 3.61
C LEU A 115 3.12 0.29 4.12
N ASN A 116 2.13 -0.42 4.67
CA ASN A 116 2.30 -1.81 5.10
C ASN A 116 2.59 -2.75 3.92
N PHE A 117 2.02 -2.50 2.73
CA PHE A 117 2.38 -3.23 1.52
C PHE A 117 3.86 -3.07 1.21
N ILE A 118 4.35 -1.83 1.18
CA ILE A 118 5.76 -1.53 0.88
C ILE A 118 6.68 -2.21 1.89
N LEU A 119 6.36 -2.09 3.19
CA LEU A 119 7.10 -2.78 4.27
C LEU A 119 7.13 -4.29 4.07
N TYR A 120 5.97 -4.89 3.78
CA TYR A 120 5.87 -6.33 3.55
C TYR A 120 6.80 -6.79 2.42
N VAL A 121 6.78 -6.12 1.26
CA VAL A 121 7.62 -6.50 0.12
C VAL A 121 9.11 -6.37 0.47
N ASN A 122 9.51 -5.29 1.13
CA ASN A 122 10.90 -5.09 1.52
C ASN A 122 11.38 -6.13 2.55
N ILE A 123 10.56 -6.45 3.56
CA ILE A 123 10.85 -7.51 4.54
C ILE A 123 10.97 -8.87 3.84
N ARG A 124 10.01 -9.18 2.96
CA ARG A 124 9.98 -10.44 2.22
C ARG A 124 11.23 -10.60 1.36
N ALA A 125 11.58 -9.57 0.58
CA ALA A 125 12.74 -9.59 -0.30
C ALA A 125 14.06 -9.72 0.50
N LYS A 126 14.20 -9.01 1.62
CA LYS A 126 15.39 -9.11 2.49
C LYS A 126 15.57 -10.50 3.10
N ASN A 127 14.47 -11.21 3.35
CA ASN A 127 14.49 -12.57 3.92
C ASN A 127 14.70 -13.66 2.86
N ILE A 128 14.74 -13.32 1.57
CA ILE A 128 15.11 -14.26 0.52
C ILE A 128 16.64 -14.32 0.49
N ASP A 129 17.20 -15.43 0.95
CA ASP A 129 18.63 -15.67 0.90
C ASP A 129 19.07 -15.89 -0.56
N ALA A 130 19.66 -14.85 -1.15
CA ALA A 130 20.12 -14.87 -2.54
C ALA A 130 21.14 -15.97 -2.84
N SER A 131 21.83 -16.52 -1.83
CA SER A 131 22.81 -17.59 -2.01
C SER A 131 22.20 -19.00 -2.10
N LEU A 132 20.97 -19.16 -1.60
CA LEU A 132 20.23 -20.44 -1.57
C LEU A 132 18.98 -20.42 -2.47
N CYS A 133 18.66 -19.27 -3.06
CA CYS A 133 17.45 -19.06 -3.83
C CYS A 133 17.63 -19.47 -5.29
N ASP A 134 16.61 -20.10 -5.87
CA ASP A 134 16.49 -20.32 -7.32
C ASP A 134 16.69 -18.97 -8.06
N PRO A 135 17.59 -18.88 -9.05
CA PRO A 135 17.81 -17.66 -9.83
C PRO A 135 16.52 -17.05 -10.40
N ALA A 136 15.53 -17.87 -10.75
CA ALA A 136 14.25 -17.41 -11.26
C ALA A 136 13.42 -16.68 -10.18
N VAL A 137 13.49 -17.15 -8.94
CA VAL A 137 12.83 -16.52 -7.78
C VAL A 137 13.56 -15.26 -7.34
N ALA A 138 14.90 -15.24 -7.45
CA ALA A 138 15.70 -14.04 -7.25
C ALA A 138 15.36 -12.96 -8.29
N GLY A 139 15.26 -13.32 -9.57
CA GLY A 139 14.84 -12.41 -10.64
C GLY A 139 13.45 -11.83 -10.40
N LEU A 140 12.47 -12.68 -10.06
CA LEU A 140 11.13 -12.25 -9.67
C LEU A 140 11.13 -11.28 -8.48
N THR A 141 11.97 -11.55 -7.47
CA THR A 141 12.08 -10.69 -6.29
C THR A 141 12.57 -9.31 -6.68
N THR A 142 13.57 -9.24 -7.56
CA THR A 142 14.04 -7.98 -8.13
C THR A 142 12.93 -7.26 -8.89
N ASP A 143 12.19 -7.95 -9.77
CA ASP A 143 11.10 -7.35 -10.54
C ASP A 143 10.01 -6.76 -9.64
N VAL A 144 9.63 -7.48 -8.58
CA VAL A 144 8.66 -7.01 -7.58
C VAL A 144 9.17 -5.79 -6.83
N LEU A 145 10.44 -5.79 -6.40
CA LEU A 145 11.06 -4.63 -5.75
C LEU A 145 11.09 -3.42 -6.67
N GLN A 146 11.47 -3.60 -7.93
CA GLN A 146 11.50 -2.50 -8.90
C GLN A 146 10.10 -1.93 -9.14
N ALA A 147 9.07 -2.78 -9.24
CA ALA A 147 7.70 -2.33 -9.44
C ALA A 147 7.15 -1.59 -8.20
N VAL A 148 7.43 -2.07 -6.99
CA VAL A 148 7.00 -1.42 -5.73
C VAL A 148 7.71 -0.09 -5.50
N ASN A 149 9.01 -0.01 -5.79
CA ASN A 149 9.74 1.27 -5.81
C ASN A 149 9.36 2.16 -6.99
N MET A 150 8.50 1.68 -7.89
CA MET A 150 8.05 2.37 -9.09
C MET A 150 9.20 2.93 -9.91
N ILE A 151 10.22 2.10 -10.12
CA ILE A 151 11.37 2.41 -10.97
C ILE A 151 10.87 2.50 -12.42
N ASP A 152 11.11 3.64 -13.07
CA ASP A 152 10.73 3.86 -14.47
C ASP A 152 11.76 3.26 -15.46
N GLU A 153 11.67 3.64 -16.74
CA GLU A 153 12.60 3.18 -17.78
C GLU A 153 13.96 3.89 -17.72
N GLU A 154 14.07 4.99 -16.96
CA GLU A 154 15.29 5.75 -16.73
C GLU A 154 15.98 5.36 -15.41
N ASP A 155 15.59 4.22 -14.82
CA ASP A 155 16.01 3.73 -13.50
C ASP A 155 15.75 4.71 -12.35
N LYS A 156 14.76 5.61 -12.49
CA LYS A 156 14.38 6.55 -11.43
C LYS A 156 13.18 6.03 -10.66
N SER A 157 13.33 5.99 -9.34
CA SER A 157 12.25 5.70 -8.41
C SER A 157 11.34 6.92 -8.24
N CYS A 158 10.06 6.75 -8.55
CA CYS A 158 9.06 7.79 -8.28
C CYS A 158 8.32 7.59 -6.95
N LEU A 159 8.51 6.46 -6.24
CA LEU A 159 7.84 6.19 -4.95
C LEU A 159 8.09 7.27 -3.91
N LYS A 160 9.33 7.75 -3.82
CA LYS A 160 9.68 8.82 -2.87
C LYS A 160 8.95 10.11 -3.19
N SER A 161 8.99 10.56 -4.45
CA SER A 161 8.46 11.86 -4.86
C SER A 161 6.94 11.88 -5.00
N SER A 162 6.31 10.79 -5.45
CA SER A 162 4.85 10.73 -5.69
C SER A 162 4.04 10.31 -4.47
N PHE A 163 4.67 9.75 -3.44
CA PHE A 163 3.98 9.16 -2.30
C PHE A 163 4.61 9.55 -0.97
N ILE A 164 5.83 9.07 -0.69
CA ILE A 164 6.44 9.18 0.65
C ILE A 164 6.67 10.63 1.08
N ASN A 165 7.22 11.47 0.20
CA ASN A 165 7.50 12.87 0.51
C ASN A 165 6.22 13.69 0.74
N ASN A 166 5.16 13.39 -0.02
CA ASN A 166 3.89 14.07 0.11
C ASN A 166 3.23 13.72 1.46
N ILE A 167 3.24 12.44 1.85
CA ILE A 167 2.77 12.00 3.17
C ILE A 167 3.61 12.67 4.28
N ASN A 168 4.94 12.66 4.19
CA ASN A 168 5.81 13.28 5.19
C ASN A 168 5.53 14.78 5.37
N THR A 169 5.26 15.49 4.27
CA THR A 169 5.01 16.92 4.28
C THR A 169 3.70 17.24 5.02
N GLU A 170 2.60 16.57 4.66
CA GLU A 170 1.31 16.76 5.33
C GLU A 170 1.33 16.25 6.78
N LEU A 171 1.99 15.12 7.03
CA LEU A 171 2.12 14.54 8.36
C LEU A 171 2.79 15.52 9.33
N ARG A 172 3.90 16.16 8.93
CA ARG A 172 4.59 17.15 9.76
C ARG A 172 3.68 18.31 10.12
N GLN A 173 2.98 18.86 9.13
CA GLN A 173 2.05 19.98 9.35
C GLN A 173 0.93 19.62 10.33
N LEU A 174 0.39 18.39 10.24
CA LEU A 174 -0.64 17.92 11.14
C LEU A 174 -0.12 17.66 12.55
N ILE A 175 1.06 17.03 12.69
CA ILE A 175 1.69 16.80 14.00
C ILE A 175 1.92 18.13 14.71
N ASP A 176 2.49 19.13 14.02
CA ASP A 176 2.76 20.45 14.60
C ASP A 176 1.47 21.12 15.06
N ARG A 177 0.43 21.11 14.22
CA ARG A 177 -0.88 21.70 14.54
C ARG A 177 -1.51 21.05 15.77
N TYR A 178 -1.62 19.73 15.80
CA TYR A 178 -2.28 19.03 16.91
C TYR A 178 -1.44 19.03 18.19
N SER A 179 -0.11 19.06 18.08
CA SER A 179 0.78 19.20 19.25
C SER A 179 0.69 20.59 19.87
N MET A 180 0.54 21.65 19.07
CA MET A 180 0.29 23.00 19.57
C MET A 180 -1.07 23.08 20.25
N ALA A 181 -2.12 22.54 19.62
CA ALA A 181 -3.46 22.51 20.20
C ALA A 181 -3.48 21.75 21.54
N GLU A 182 -2.82 20.59 21.64
CA GLU A 182 -2.70 19.86 22.91
C GLU A 182 -2.02 20.71 24.00
N LYS A 183 -0.92 21.41 23.66
CA LYS A 183 -0.23 22.29 24.62
C LYS A 183 -1.10 23.44 25.09
N GLU A 184 -1.88 24.04 24.19
CA GLU A 184 -2.81 25.13 24.54
C GLU A 184 -3.89 24.65 25.51
N HIS A 185 -4.49 23.48 25.27
CA HIS A 185 -5.43 22.83 26.19
C HIS A 185 -4.83 22.59 27.58
N LEU A 186 -3.58 22.12 27.64
CA LEU A 186 -2.88 21.86 28.91
C LEU A 186 -2.50 23.16 29.65
N ALA A 187 -2.21 24.24 28.92
CA ALA A 187 -1.87 25.53 29.50
C ALA A 187 -3.10 26.36 29.92
N SER A 188 -4.25 26.16 29.27
CA SER A 188 -5.50 26.88 29.52
C SER A 188 -6.67 25.90 29.62
N PRO A 189 -6.98 25.37 30.82
CA PRO A 189 -8.01 24.35 31.00
C PRO A 189 -9.46 24.87 30.88
N ASP A 190 -9.68 26.17 30.66
CA ASP A 190 -11.03 26.73 30.46
C ASP A 190 -11.48 26.53 29.00
N PRO A 191 -12.52 25.72 28.72
CA PRO A 191 -13.00 25.50 27.36
C PRO A 191 -13.50 26.76 26.64
N LYS A 192 -13.80 27.84 27.39
CA LYS A 192 -14.30 29.10 26.84
C LYS A 192 -13.23 29.94 26.15
N THR A 193 -11.95 29.67 26.39
CA THR A 193 -10.84 30.38 25.73
C THR A 193 -10.46 29.77 24.38
N LEU A 194 -10.99 28.59 24.06
CA LEU A 194 -10.74 27.90 22.80
C LEU A 194 -11.67 28.42 21.71
N ALA A 195 -11.13 28.54 20.49
CA ALA A 195 -11.92 28.94 19.33
C ALA A 195 -13.11 27.97 19.12
N PRO A 196 -14.30 28.46 18.75
CA PRO A 196 -15.43 27.61 18.40
C PRO A 196 -15.05 26.60 17.29
N GLY A 197 -15.24 25.32 17.55
CA GLY A 197 -14.87 24.24 16.62
C GLY A 197 -13.43 23.73 16.74
N ALA A 198 -12.66 24.18 17.74
CA ALA A 198 -11.38 23.57 18.05
C ALA A 198 -11.57 22.11 18.53
N PRO A 199 -10.69 21.17 18.13
CA PRO A 199 -10.75 19.79 18.61
C PRO A 199 -10.56 19.76 20.13
N SER A 200 -11.27 18.85 20.78
CA SER A 200 -11.08 18.55 22.20
C SER A 200 -9.69 17.97 22.49
N LEU A 201 -9.23 18.04 23.74
CA LEU A 201 -7.96 17.44 24.15
C LEU A 201 -7.89 15.93 23.83
N GLU A 202 -8.99 15.21 24.01
CA GLU A 202 -9.07 13.79 23.68
C GLU A 202 -8.93 13.56 22.16
N GLU A 203 -9.62 14.33 21.34
CA GLU A 203 -9.49 14.27 19.88
C GLU A 203 -8.07 14.61 19.41
N CYS A 204 -7.42 15.61 20.01
CA CYS A 204 -6.02 15.93 19.75
C CYS A 204 -5.11 14.73 20.02
N ARG A 205 -5.25 14.10 21.19
CA ARG A 205 -4.43 12.93 21.58
C ARG A 205 -4.67 11.72 20.69
N LEU A 206 -5.93 11.41 20.38
CA LEU A 206 -6.26 10.32 19.47
C LEU A 206 -5.72 10.57 18.06
N THR A 207 -5.77 11.81 17.61
CA THR A 207 -5.22 12.20 16.30
C THR A 207 -3.70 12.11 16.29
N LEU A 208 -3.02 12.61 17.31
CA LEU A 208 -1.57 12.48 17.46
C LEU A 208 -1.13 11.02 17.51
N LEU A 209 -1.89 10.14 18.17
CA LEU A 209 -1.62 8.70 18.17
C LEU A 209 -1.64 8.10 16.74
N LYS A 210 -2.65 8.47 15.94
CA LYS A 210 -2.74 8.06 14.53
C LYS A 210 -1.56 8.59 13.70
N LEU A 211 -1.23 9.87 13.85
CA LEU A 211 -0.11 10.50 13.14
C LEU A 211 1.24 9.87 13.55
N ASN A 212 1.42 9.56 14.82
CA ASN A 212 2.61 8.85 15.32
C ASN A 212 2.72 7.44 14.72
N LEU A 213 1.60 6.75 14.51
CA LEU A 213 1.62 5.45 13.82
C LEU A 213 2.13 5.59 12.38
N PHE A 214 1.70 6.62 11.65
CA PHE A 214 2.24 6.94 10.32
C PHE A 214 3.74 7.21 10.38
N SER A 215 4.17 8.09 11.28
CA SER A 215 5.57 8.48 11.44
C SER A 215 6.45 7.27 11.74
N ASN A 216 6.02 6.40 12.65
CA ASN A 216 6.76 5.18 13.00
C ASN A 216 6.84 4.21 11.81
N THR A 217 5.75 4.05 11.05
CA THR A 217 5.70 3.17 9.88
C THR A 217 6.62 3.68 8.77
N LEU A 218 6.62 4.99 8.53
CA LEU A 218 7.53 5.67 7.61
C LEU A 218 9.00 5.59 8.07
N GLY A 219 9.25 5.75 9.36
CA GLY A 219 10.58 5.58 9.95
C GLY A 219 11.14 4.17 9.69
N ARG A 220 10.32 3.14 9.88
CA ARG A 220 10.71 1.75 9.55
C ARG A 220 11.01 1.54 8.08
N LEU A 221 10.34 2.23 7.16
CA LEU A 221 10.64 2.14 5.73
C LEU A 221 12.04 2.68 5.39
N GLN A 222 12.57 3.63 6.17
CA GLN A 222 13.92 4.17 5.95
C GLN A 222 15.02 3.11 6.18
N GLU A 223 14.75 2.09 7.01
CA GLU A 223 15.68 0.97 7.26
C GLU A 223 15.97 0.14 6.00
N PHE A 224 15.06 0.17 5.01
CA PHE A 224 15.15 -0.64 3.80
C PHE A 224 15.82 0.08 2.63
N GLN A 225 16.35 1.29 2.83
CA GLN A 225 17.01 2.08 1.79
C GLN A 225 16.24 2.03 0.46
N LEU A 226 14.94 2.37 0.53
CA LEU A 226 14.09 2.47 -0.67
C LEU A 226 14.90 3.21 -1.75
N VAL A 227 15.04 2.63 -2.93
CA VAL A 227 15.81 3.22 -4.04
C VAL A 227 15.17 4.54 -4.42
#